data_AF-A0AAU4LEF3-F1
#
_entry.id   AF-A0AAU4LEF3-F1
#
_cell.length_a   1.000
_cell.length_b   1.000
_cell.length_c   1.000
_cell.angle_alpha   90.00
_cell.angle_beta   90.00
_cell.angle_gamma   90.00
#
_symmetry.space_group_name_H-M   'P 1'
#
loop_
_entity.id
_entity.type
_entity.pdbx_description
1 polymer ?
#
loop_
_entity_poly.entity_id
_entity_poly.type
_entity_poly.pdbx_seq_one_letter_code
_entity_poly.pdbx_strand_id
1 'polypeptide(L)'
;MVTEGMNMREAAMTLVAEGHTAPRGGRWSANSLRKILRSPPLQGGVRVYRSPKSSTGKRGTKLDTDGRPVYGETVTVELDRIFSEEEVIKLNAAMKRTARKPFRKGGASHPLSKRLFGACGKHYTGVNRTDRYGRAYRCSGKVESYAGQPRCGCSQVDAEALEARVWGEVCTLLEDPERLAAMAGDWAEMAQRSGVNHEDRVTELEGQIAEQDSAITAAVVMAAKEPDAAAAFMAAVSQLKEERARLGALLEEAQAWRTESQAAGQRARDLQALAQLARERLHDMQPGDQAEVLALLDVRVTILGEVPTRVREDDRVSGWFRSRGRTVPDLTDKAWALVEPILVAPRPGRPTLAPRQALDAMLHKARTGCTWRDLPEAYGPFGTVASAFNRWHHSGLWEQAMDLLADVPSRPLPGSIALPPLQVEGRLDPRLLIDTQATPGDNRSWQHDR
;
A
#
# COMPACT_ATOMS: atom_id res chain seq x y z
N MET A 1 -3.12 -28.94 -10.57
CA MET A 1 -3.50 -27.53 -10.84
C MET A 1 -3.13 -26.55 -9.72
N VAL A 2 -3.87 -26.46 -8.60
CA VAL A 2 -3.61 -25.42 -7.57
C VAL A 2 -2.28 -25.64 -6.84
N THR A 3 -1.95 -26.90 -6.53
CA THR A 3 -0.67 -27.31 -5.93
C THR A 3 0.52 -27.07 -6.86
N GLU A 4 0.30 -27.20 -8.18
CA GLU A 4 1.27 -26.91 -9.25
C GLU A 4 1.48 -25.40 -9.51
N GLY A 5 0.79 -24.52 -8.76
CA GLY A 5 1.04 -23.08 -8.80
C GLY A 5 -0.06 -22.24 -9.44
N MET A 6 -1.10 -22.84 -10.04
CA MET A 6 -2.21 -22.07 -10.60
C MET A 6 -3.03 -21.37 -9.51
N ASN A 7 -3.41 -20.12 -9.75
CA ASN A 7 -4.35 -19.43 -8.90
C ASN A 7 -5.80 -19.92 -9.14
N MET A 8 -6.71 -19.58 -8.22
CA MET A 8 -8.11 -20.06 -8.26
C MET A 8 -8.88 -19.65 -9.53
N ARG A 9 -8.46 -18.58 -10.20
CA ARG A 9 -9.10 -18.10 -11.42
C ARG A 9 -8.61 -18.90 -12.62
N GLU A 10 -7.31 -19.11 -12.74
CA GLU A 10 -6.70 -19.97 -13.75
C GLU A 10 -7.24 -21.38 -13.67
N ALA A 11 -7.20 -22.01 -12.49
CA ALA A 11 -7.72 -23.36 -12.32
C ALA A 11 -9.21 -23.46 -12.70
N ALA A 12 -10.03 -22.45 -12.37
CA ALA A 12 -11.43 -22.42 -12.78
C ALA A 12 -11.61 -22.24 -14.30
N MET A 13 -10.74 -21.45 -14.95
CA MET A 13 -10.79 -21.26 -16.41
C MET A 13 -10.34 -22.52 -17.15
N THR A 14 -9.31 -23.21 -16.67
CA THR A 14 -8.85 -24.47 -17.25
C THR A 14 -9.93 -25.54 -17.13
N LEU A 15 -10.59 -25.68 -15.98
CA LEU A 15 -11.73 -26.60 -15.83
C LEU A 15 -12.88 -26.29 -16.80
N VAL A 16 -13.15 -25.01 -17.09
CA VAL A 16 -14.15 -24.64 -18.10
C VAL A 16 -13.68 -24.98 -19.51
N ALA A 17 -12.40 -24.77 -19.83
CA ALA A 17 -11.81 -25.10 -21.12
C ALA A 17 -11.80 -26.61 -21.39
N GLU A 18 -11.60 -27.42 -20.34
CA GLU A 18 -11.66 -28.89 -20.37
C GLU A 18 -13.11 -29.43 -20.40
N GLY A 19 -14.12 -28.57 -20.39
CA GLY A 19 -15.53 -28.96 -20.49
C GLY A 19 -16.15 -29.42 -19.17
N HIS A 20 -15.47 -29.25 -18.03
CA HIS A 20 -16.02 -29.59 -16.72
C HIS A 20 -17.07 -28.56 -16.26
N THR A 21 -18.18 -29.05 -15.70
CA THR A 21 -19.27 -28.22 -15.16
C THR A 21 -19.22 -28.17 -13.63
N ALA A 22 -19.65 -27.05 -13.05
CA ALA A 22 -19.72 -26.92 -11.60
C ALA A 22 -20.91 -27.70 -11.02
N PRO A 23 -20.88 -28.11 -9.73
CA PRO A 23 -21.89 -29.00 -9.13
C PRO A 23 -23.36 -28.53 -9.12
N ARG A 24 -23.65 -27.30 -9.57
CA ARG A 24 -25.02 -26.76 -9.73
C ARG A 24 -25.35 -26.41 -11.19
N GLY A 25 -24.70 -27.05 -12.16
CA GLY A 25 -24.98 -26.86 -13.59
C GLY A 25 -24.48 -25.53 -14.17
N GLY A 26 -23.55 -24.86 -13.50
CA GLY A 26 -22.96 -23.58 -13.94
C GLY A 26 -21.49 -23.71 -14.35
N ARG A 27 -20.90 -22.61 -14.83
CA ARG A 27 -19.44 -22.55 -15.10
C ARG A 27 -18.65 -22.51 -13.78
N TRP A 28 -17.45 -23.10 -13.79
CA TRP A 28 -16.52 -22.94 -12.67
C TRP A 28 -16.12 -21.48 -12.49
N SER A 29 -16.10 -21.03 -11.24
CA SER A 29 -15.61 -19.72 -10.84
C SER A 29 -14.56 -19.88 -9.74
N ALA A 30 -13.66 -18.91 -9.62
CA ALA A 30 -12.68 -18.90 -8.53
C ALA A 30 -13.34 -18.98 -7.15
N ASN A 31 -14.54 -18.43 -6.99
CA ASN A 31 -15.27 -18.45 -5.72
C ASN A 31 -15.92 -19.81 -5.44
N SER A 32 -16.50 -20.46 -6.45
CA SER A 32 -17.11 -21.79 -6.29
C SER A 32 -16.04 -22.84 -6.00
N LEU A 33 -14.93 -22.80 -6.73
CA LEU A 33 -13.78 -23.69 -6.52
C LEU A 33 -13.19 -23.50 -5.11
N ARG A 34 -12.92 -22.25 -4.70
CA ARG A 34 -12.42 -21.94 -3.36
C ARG A 34 -13.35 -22.42 -2.25
N LYS A 35 -14.67 -22.28 -2.40
CA LYS A 35 -15.66 -22.73 -1.40
C LYS A 35 -15.65 -24.24 -1.22
N ILE A 36 -15.47 -24.99 -2.31
CA ILE A 36 -15.39 -26.44 -2.27
C ILE A 36 -14.08 -26.86 -1.59
N LEU A 37 -12.94 -26.36 -2.07
CA LEU A 37 -11.62 -26.73 -1.53
C LEU A 37 -11.45 -26.38 -0.04
N ARG A 38 -12.10 -25.32 0.45
CA ARG A 38 -12.10 -24.94 1.88
C ARG A 38 -13.23 -25.58 2.70
N SER A 39 -14.04 -26.44 2.11
CA SER A 39 -15.16 -27.05 2.82
C SER A 39 -14.67 -28.03 3.90
N PRO A 40 -15.33 -28.10 5.07
CA PRO A 40 -14.96 -29.06 6.12
C PRO A 40 -14.89 -30.53 5.66
N PRO A 41 -15.76 -31.02 4.74
CA PRO A 41 -15.64 -32.36 4.19
C PRO A 41 -14.31 -32.62 3.47
N LEU A 42 -13.81 -31.65 2.68
CA LEU A 42 -12.52 -31.81 1.98
C LEU A 42 -11.31 -31.53 2.86
N GLN A 43 -11.44 -30.67 3.87
CA GLN A 43 -10.33 -30.30 4.75
C GLN A 43 -10.09 -31.34 5.85
N GLY A 44 -11.16 -31.86 6.45
CA GLY A 44 -11.09 -32.70 7.63
C GLY A 44 -11.94 -33.96 7.57
N GLY A 45 -12.60 -34.27 6.45
CA GLY A 45 -13.48 -35.44 6.37
C GLY A 45 -14.68 -35.35 7.29
N VAL A 46 -15.12 -34.14 7.67
CA VAL A 46 -16.21 -33.99 8.63
C VAL A 46 -17.28 -33.05 8.08
N ARG A 47 -18.53 -33.35 8.43
CA ARG A 47 -19.67 -32.48 8.19
C ARG A 47 -20.37 -32.14 9.49
N VAL A 48 -20.29 -30.88 9.86
CA VAL A 48 -20.89 -30.35 11.09
C VAL A 48 -22.26 -29.76 10.79
N TYR A 49 -23.30 -30.30 11.41
CA TYR A 49 -24.64 -29.74 11.42
C TYR A 49 -24.86 -28.92 12.69
N ARG A 50 -25.67 -27.86 12.56
CA ARG A 50 -26.05 -27.00 13.70
C ARG A 50 -24.84 -26.39 14.43
N SER A 51 -23.84 -25.93 13.68
CA SER A 51 -22.67 -25.26 14.26
C SER A 51 -23.03 -23.87 14.84
N PRO A 52 -22.62 -23.56 16.09
CA PRO A 52 -22.83 -22.25 16.71
C PRO A 52 -21.91 -21.15 16.14
N LYS A 53 -20.78 -21.52 15.51
CA LYS A 53 -19.85 -20.58 14.88
C LYS A 53 -19.89 -20.71 13.35
N SER A 54 -20.89 -20.10 12.71
CA SER A 54 -20.84 -19.93 11.24
C SER A 54 -19.94 -18.74 10.89
N SER A 55 -18.90 -18.98 10.08
CA SER A 55 -17.98 -17.94 9.59
C SER A 55 -18.65 -16.85 8.73
N THR A 56 -19.90 -17.05 8.35
CA THR A 56 -20.78 -16.07 7.72
C THR A 56 -22.02 -16.00 8.60
N GLY A 57 -22.08 -15.04 9.53
CA GLY A 57 -23.05 -14.92 10.64
C GLY A 57 -24.55 -14.90 10.33
N LYS A 58 -24.98 -15.36 9.15
CA LYS A 58 -26.38 -15.53 8.73
C LYS A 58 -26.89 -16.98 8.78
N ARG A 59 -26.04 -17.98 9.13
CA ARG A 59 -26.43 -19.42 9.15
C ARG A 59 -25.97 -20.21 10.37
N GLY A 60 -25.59 -19.55 11.47
CA GLY A 60 -25.28 -20.24 12.72
C GLY A 60 -26.55 -20.74 13.42
N THR A 61 -26.45 -21.79 14.22
CA THR A 61 -27.55 -22.19 15.11
C THR A 61 -27.86 -21.06 16.08
N LYS A 62 -29.15 -20.73 16.25
CA LYS A 62 -29.59 -19.75 17.23
C LYS A 62 -29.21 -20.24 18.63
N LEU A 63 -28.57 -19.37 19.41
CA LEU A 63 -28.25 -19.62 20.82
C LEU A 63 -29.30 -18.96 21.71
N ASP A 64 -29.60 -19.57 22.85
CA ASP A 64 -30.38 -18.94 23.91
C ASP A 64 -29.53 -17.95 24.74
N THR A 65 -30.14 -17.32 25.74
CA THR A 65 -29.48 -16.35 26.63
C THR A 65 -28.31 -16.95 27.41
N ASP A 66 -28.32 -18.27 27.62
CA ASP A 66 -27.28 -19.02 28.34
C ASP A 66 -26.21 -19.60 27.39
N GLY A 67 -26.29 -19.28 26.09
CA GLY A 67 -25.33 -19.70 25.07
C GLY A 67 -25.54 -21.12 24.54
N ARG A 68 -26.68 -21.77 24.81
CA ARG A 68 -27.00 -23.13 24.36
C ARG A 68 -27.74 -23.13 23.02
N PRO A 69 -27.51 -24.13 22.14
CA PRO A 69 -28.17 -24.19 20.83
C PRO A 69 -29.68 -24.48 20.94
N VAL A 70 -30.51 -23.56 20.44
CA VAL A 70 -31.98 -23.64 20.49
C VAL A 70 -32.55 -24.81 19.69
N TYR A 71 -31.87 -25.22 18.61
CA TYR A 71 -32.35 -26.26 17.70
C TYR A 71 -31.68 -27.63 17.90
N GLY A 72 -31.20 -27.89 19.13
CA GLY A 72 -30.53 -29.13 19.51
C GLY A 72 -29.01 -29.09 19.30
N GLU A 73 -28.34 -30.10 19.85
CA GLU A 73 -26.88 -30.19 19.90
C GLU A 73 -26.23 -30.25 18.49
N THR A 74 -24.97 -29.82 18.45
CA THR A 74 -24.15 -29.90 17.23
C THR A 74 -23.85 -31.37 16.91
N VAL A 75 -24.22 -31.80 15.72
CA VAL A 75 -23.96 -33.17 15.24
C VAL A 75 -22.82 -33.12 14.23
N THR A 76 -21.76 -33.86 14.50
CA THR A 76 -20.63 -34.05 13.58
C THR A 76 -20.73 -35.42 12.95
N VAL A 77 -20.78 -35.47 11.63
CA VAL A 77 -20.77 -36.71 10.85
C VAL A 77 -19.40 -36.85 10.20
N GLU A 78 -18.72 -37.95 10.48
CA GLU A 78 -17.46 -38.33 9.81
C GLU A 78 -17.76 -38.84 8.40
N LEU A 79 -16.90 -38.48 7.46
CA LEU A 79 -16.96 -38.80 6.05
C LEU A 79 -15.62 -39.36 5.61
N ASP A 80 -15.65 -40.26 4.63
CA ASP A 80 -14.44 -40.76 4.01
C ASP A 80 -13.64 -39.60 3.41
N ARG A 81 -12.34 -39.59 3.72
CA ARG A 81 -11.45 -38.50 3.29
C ARG A 81 -11.10 -38.71 1.83
N ILE A 82 -11.39 -37.68 1.03
CA ILE A 82 -11.06 -37.66 -0.40
C ILE A 82 -9.56 -37.37 -0.62
N PHE A 83 -8.94 -36.62 0.29
CA PHE A 83 -7.52 -36.29 0.27
C PHE A 83 -6.86 -36.70 1.58
N SER A 84 -5.59 -37.12 1.51
CA SER A 84 -4.75 -37.33 2.69
C SER A 84 -4.47 -36.01 3.43
N GLU A 85 -4.04 -36.11 4.69
CA GLU A 85 -3.66 -34.93 5.48
C GLU A 85 -2.53 -34.13 4.83
N GLU A 86 -1.54 -34.82 4.28
CA GLU A 86 -0.41 -34.18 3.60
C GLU A 86 -0.84 -33.42 2.36
N GLU A 87 -1.76 -33.97 1.57
CA GLU A 87 -2.31 -33.30 0.39
C GLU A 87 -3.14 -32.07 0.77
N VAL A 88 -3.92 -32.13 1.86
CA VAL A 88 -4.66 -30.98 2.37
C VAL A 88 -3.70 -29.88 2.87
N ILE A 89 -2.62 -30.25 3.54
CA ILE A 89 -1.57 -29.31 3.98
C ILE A 89 -0.91 -28.65 2.76
N LYS A 90 -0.48 -29.44 1.77
CA LYS A 90 0.11 -28.93 0.51
C LYS A 90 -0.86 -28.02 -0.24
N LEU A 91 -2.13 -28.41 -0.34
CA LEU A 91 -3.19 -27.61 -0.94
C LEU A 91 -3.38 -26.29 -0.19
N ASN A 92 -3.43 -26.31 1.13
CA ASN A 92 -3.57 -25.10 1.95
C ASN A 92 -2.36 -24.16 1.82
N ALA A 93 -1.15 -24.71 1.79
CA ALA A 93 0.07 -23.95 1.53
C ALA A 93 0.04 -23.32 0.13
N ALA A 94 -0.33 -24.08 -0.90
CA ALA A 94 -0.46 -23.58 -2.26
C ALA A 94 -1.54 -22.50 -2.38
N MET A 95 -2.71 -22.70 -1.76
CA MET A 95 -3.78 -21.70 -1.70
C MET A 95 -3.36 -20.42 -0.97
N LYS A 96 -2.47 -20.51 0.02
CA LYS A 96 -1.93 -19.35 0.74
C LYS A 96 -0.89 -18.60 -0.11
N ARG A 97 -0.05 -19.34 -0.86
CA ARG A 97 0.94 -18.79 -1.79
C ARG A 97 0.28 -18.08 -2.98
N THR A 98 -0.74 -18.68 -3.58
CA THR A 98 -1.46 -18.12 -4.75
C THR A 98 -2.62 -17.20 -4.36
N ALA A 99 -2.84 -16.95 -3.07
CA ALA A 99 -3.81 -15.98 -2.60
C ALA A 99 -3.32 -14.56 -2.91
N ARG A 100 -3.74 -14.01 -4.06
CA ARG A 100 -3.75 -12.54 -4.22
C ARG A 100 -4.46 -11.93 -3.01
N LYS A 101 -3.84 -10.92 -2.39
CA LYS A 101 -4.52 -10.10 -1.37
C LYS A 101 -5.85 -9.67 -1.97
N PRO A 102 -6.98 -9.85 -1.26
CA PRO A 102 -8.27 -9.53 -1.83
C PRO A 102 -8.28 -8.04 -2.18
N PHE A 103 -8.39 -7.74 -3.48
CA PHE A 103 -8.78 -6.43 -3.95
C PHE A 103 -10.12 -6.09 -3.28
N ARG A 104 -10.08 -5.19 -2.30
CA ARG A 104 -11.30 -4.67 -1.68
C ARG A 104 -11.91 -3.68 -2.66
N LYS A 105 -12.79 -4.14 -3.55
CA LYS A 105 -13.71 -3.25 -4.26
C LYS A 105 -14.52 -2.46 -3.22
N GLY A 106 -14.30 -1.15 -3.15
CA GLY A 106 -15.23 -0.21 -2.52
C GLY A 106 -14.96 0.23 -1.08
N GLY A 107 -13.79 -0.03 -0.51
CA GLY A 107 -13.36 0.64 0.73
C GLY A 107 -12.24 1.61 0.40
N ALA A 108 -12.39 2.89 0.74
CA ALA A 108 -11.36 3.89 0.50
C ALA A 108 -9.99 3.40 1.02
N SER A 109 -9.10 3.02 0.09
CA SER A 109 -7.74 2.56 0.38
C SER A 109 -6.98 3.73 0.98
N HIS A 110 -6.24 3.51 2.07
CA HIS A 110 -5.39 4.50 2.72
C HIS A 110 -3.92 4.07 2.58
N PRO A 111 -3.24 4.43 1.47
CA PRO A 111 -1.92 3.92 1.09
C PRO A 111 -0.85 4.13 2.16
N LEU A 112 -0.93 5.24 2.88
CA LEU A 112 0.04 5.65 3.90
C LEU A 112 -0.24 5.05 5.29
N SER A 113 -1.24 4.18 5.43
CA SER A 113 -1.53 3.52 6.71
C SER A 113 -0.31 2.71 7.16
N LYS A 114 0.14 2.98 8.40
CA LYS A 114 1.37 2.40 9.00
C LYS A 114 2.70 2.86 8.36
N ARG A 115 2.66 3.76 7.38
CA ARG A 115 3.83 4.37 6.74
C ARG A 115 4.04 5.82 7.16
N LEU A 116 3.00 6.47 7.68
CA LEU A 116 3.04 7.81 8.22
C LEU A 116 3.36 7.78 9.73
N PHE A 117 4.37 8.54 10.16
CA PHE A 117 4.82 8.66 11.55
C PHE A 117 4.76 10.11 12.00
N GLY A 118 4.23 10.34 13.20
CA GLY A 118 4.26 11.66 13.83
C GLY A 118 5.46 11.83 14.76
N ALA A 119 5.72 13.08 15.17
CA ALA A 119 6.72 13.41 16.19
C ALA A 119 6.56 12.63 17.51
N CYS A 120 5.35 12.12 17.81
CA CYS A 120 5.10 11.23 18.96
C CYS A 120 5.70 9.82 18.83
N GLY A 121 6.39 9.51 17.73
CA GLY A 121 6.99 8.19 17.45
C GLY A 121 6.00 7.09 17.04
N LYS A 122 4.68 7.36 17.10
CA LYS A 122 3.63 6.42 16.73
C LYS A 122 3.22 6.60 15.26
N HIS A 123 2.82 5.50 14.62
CA HIS A 123 2.32 5.51 13.26
C HIS A 123 0.85 5.97 13.19
N TYR A 124 0.42 6.42 12.03
CA TYR A 124 -0.95 6.79 11.75
C TYR A 124 -1.67 5.68 10.97
N THR A 125 -2.98 5.56 11.21
CA THR A 125 -3.87 4.62 10.52
C THR A 125 -4.98 5.38 9.82
N GLY A 126 -5.30 4.96 8.60
CA GLY A 126 -6.41 5.51 7.82
C GLY A 126 -7.75 5.23 8.48
N VAL A 127 -8.61 6.24 8.55
CA VAL A 127 -9.97 6.16 9.09
C VAL A 127 -10.94 6.85 8.15
N ASN A 128 -12.05 6.18 7.88
CA ASN A 128 -13.20 6.82 7.25
C ASN A 128 -13.96 7.61 8.31
N ARG A 129 -14.33 8.83 7.97
CA ARG A 129 -15.12 9.74 8.77
C ARG A 129 -16.54 9.74 8.22
N THR A 130 -17.49 9.92 9.10
CA THR A 130 -18.92 10.05 8.74
C THR A 130 -19.27 11.49 8.36
N ASP A 131 -18.33 12.43 8.52
CA ASP A 131 -18.50 13.79 8.04
C ASP A 131 -18.15 13.88 6.54
N ARG A 132 -18.59 14.97 5.91
CA ARG A 132 -18.40 15.27 4.48
C ARG A 132 -16.94 15.32 4.00
N TYR A 133 -16.00 15.24 4.93
CA TYR A 133 -14.56 15.26 4.70
C TYR A 133 -13.97 13.87 4.42
N GLY A 134 -14.79 12.82 4.50
CA GLY A 134 -14.48 11.51 3.96
C GLY A 134 -13.37 10.77 4.74
N ARG A 135 -12.09 11.09 4.49
CA ARG A 135 -10.94 10.25 4.83
C ARG A 135 -9.87 11.02 5.60
N ALA A 136 -9.30 10.39 6.62
CA ALA A 136 -8.21 10.99 7.39
C ALA A 136 -7.23 9.94 7.93
N TYR A 137 -6.05 10.41 8.31
CA TYR A 137 -5.08 9.65 9.08
C TYR A 137 -5.17 10.02 10.56
N ARG A 138 -5.33 9.02 11.42
CA ARG A 138 -5.38 9.16 12.87
C ARG A 138 -4.17 8.49 13.50
N CYS A 139 -3.48 9.20 14.40
CA CYS A 139 -2.41 8.62 15.21
C CYS A 139 -2.90 7.38 15.97
N SER A 140 -2.18 6.27 15.86
CA SER A 140 -2.49 5.00 16.57
C SER A 140 -2.54 5.19 18.09
N GLY A 141 -1.79 6.15 18.64
CA GLY A 141 -1.81 6.49 20.06
C GLY A 141 -3.10 7.15 20.56
N LYS A 142 -4.07 7.44 19.69
CA LYS A 142 -5.42 7.89 20.08
C LYS A 142 -6.39 6.74 20.32
N VAL A 143 -6.04 5.53 19.89
CA VAL A 143 -6.85 4.33 20.13
C VAL A 143 -6.41 3.72 21.45
N GLU A 144 -7.36 3.62 22.37
CA GLU A 144 -7.15 3.02 23.68
C GLU A 144 -7.06 1.49 23.53
N SER A 145 -5.93 0.92 23.94
CA SER A 145 -5.71 -0.54 23.88
C SER A 145 -6.18 -1.23 25.15
N TYR A 146 -6.25 -0.49 26.27
CA TYR A 146 -6.76 -0.92 27.57
C TYR A 146 -7.35 0.28 28.32
N ALA A 147 -8.34 0.03 29.19
CA ALA A 147 -9.04 1.07 29.93
C ALA A 147 -8.08 1.94 30.77
N GLY A 148 -8.14 3.26 30.58
CA GLY A 148 -7.31 4.24 31.30
C GLY A 148 -5.98 4.60 30.64
N GLN A 149 -5.68 4.08 29.45
CA GLN A 149 -4.44 4.42 28.75
C GLN A 149 -4.38 5.91 28.36
N PRO A 150 -3.27 6.62 28.62
CA PRO A 150 -3.13 8.01 28.20
C PRO A 150 -3.19 8.14 26.67
N ARG A 151 -4.06 9.03 26.19
CA ARG A 151 -4.30 9.27 24.76
C ARG A 151 -3.32 10.30 24.21
N CYS A 152 -2.83 10.04 23.01
CA CYS A 152 -1.94 10.97 22.32
C CYS A 152 -2.68 12.24 21.87
N GLY A 153 -2.05 13.41 22.02
CA GLY A 153 -2.59 14.71 21.59
C GLY A 153 -2.62 14.92 20.07
N CYS A 154 -1.87 14.12 19.30
CA CYS A 154 -1.67 14.31 17.86
C CYS A 154 -2.97 14.52 17.04
N SER A 155 -3.07 15.63 16.34
CA SER A 155 -4.18 15.93 15.43
C SER A 155 -4.29 14.95 14.27
N GLN A 156 -5.51 14.79 13.76
CA GLN A 156 -5.76 13.99 12.56
C GLN A 156 -5.31 14.78 11.32
N VAL A 157 -4.66 14.09 10.38
CA VAL A 157 -4.22 14.66 9.10
C VAL A 157 -5.23 14.28 8.02
N ASP A 158 -5.49 15.17 7.08
CA ASP A 158 -6.34 14.86 5.93
C ASP A 158 -5.69 13.79 5.05
N ALA A 159 -6.48 12.81 4.57
CA ALA A 159 -5.91 11.72 3.78
C ALA A 159 -5.67 12.10 2.32
N GLU A 160 -6.57 12.88 1.71
CA GLU A 160 -6.51 13.18 0.28
C GLU A 160 -5.37 14.14 -0.03
N ALA A 161 -5.26 15.25 0.73
CA ALA A 161 -4.16 16.19 0.55
C ALA A 161 -2.81 15.52 0.84
N LEU A 162 -2.72 14.72 1.90
CA LEU A 162 -1.47 14.05 2.26
C LEU A 162 -1.06 13.03 1.19
N GLU A 163 -1.99 12.21 0.71
CA GLU A 163 -1.73 11.22 -0.33
C GLU A 163 -1.30 11.88 -1.63
N ALA A 164 -2.00 12.95 -2.06
CA ALA A 164 -1.62 13.69 -3.26
C ALA A 164 -0.21 14.28 -3.16
N ARG A 165 0.15 14.85 -2.00
CA ARG A 165 1.49 15.40 -1.79
C ARG A 165 2.58 14.33 -1.82
N VAL A 166 2.40 13.25 -1.07
CA VAL A 166 3.38 12.16 -0.99
C VAL A 166 3.50 11.45 -2.35
N TRP A 167 2.39 11.22 -3.03
CA TRP A 167 2.39 10.60 -4.35
C TRP A 167 3.10 11.48 -5.38
N GLY A 168 2.89 12.80 -5.35
CA GLY A 168 3.64 13.73 -6.20
C GLY A 168 5.15 13.63 -6.01
N GLU A 169 5.63 13.57 -4.76
CA GLU A 169 7.07 13.39 -4.48
C GLU A 169 7.59 12.03 -4.95
N VAL A 170 6.78 10.97 -4.84
CA VAL A 170 7.11 9.63 -5.36
C VAL A 170 7.16 9.62 -6.88
N CYS A 171 6.21 10.26 -7.57
CA CYS A 171 6.26 10.41 -9.03
C CYS A 171 7.54 11.12 -9.45
N THR A 172 7.89 12.24 -8.82
CA THR A 172 9.14 12.96 -9.10
C THR A 172 10.38 12.09 -8.88
N LEU A 173 10.39 11.26 -7.82
CA LEU A 173 11.48 10.32 -7.56
C LEU A 173 11.62 9.25 -8.65
N LEU A 174 10.49 8.69 -9.13
CA LEU A 174 10.47 7.63 -10.13
C LEU A 174 10.69 8.14 -11.57
N GLU A 175 10.40 9.42 -11.81
CA GLU A 175 10.70 10.08 -13.08
C GLU A 175 12.20 10.34 -13.25
N ASP A 176 12.96 10.47 -12.16
CA ASP A 176 14.40 10.66 -12.16
C ASP A 176 15.16 9.32 -12.41
N PRO A 177 15.72 9.10 -13.62
CA PRO A 177 16.41 7.86 -13.95
C PRO A 177 17.75 7.72 -13.22
N GLU A 178 18.45 8.82 -12.95
CA GLU A 178 19.76 8.80 -12.29
C GLU A 178 19.59 8.46 -10.81
N ARG A 179 18.56 8.99 -10.17
CA ARG A 179 18.25 8.70 -8.78
C ARG A 179 17.75 7.27 -8.57
N LEU A 180 16.96 6.74 -9.50
CA LEU A 180 16.58 5.31 -9.53
C LEU A 180 17.80 4.41 -9.75
N ALA A 181 18.70 4.78 -10.67
CA ALA A 181 19.93 4.05 -10.95
C ALA A 181 20.91 4.11 -9.76
N ALA A 182 21.02 5.23 -9.05
CA ALA A 182 21.81 5.36 -7.83
C ALA A 182 21.22 4.50 -6.70
N MET A 183 19.90 4.55 -6.50
CA MET A 183 19.19 3.71 -5.54
C MET A 183 19.30 2.21 -5.84
N ALA A 184 19.54 1.81 -7.09
CA ALA A 184 19.83 0.44 -7.48
C ALA A 184 21.35 0.12 -7.47
N GLY A 185 22.19 1.11 -7.77
CA GLY A 185 23.64 1.05 -7.90
C GLY A 185 24.36 0.87 -6.57
N ASP A 186 23.89 1.54 -5.51
CA ASP A 186 24.39 1.36 -4.14
C ASP A 186 24.32 -0.11 -3.68
N TRP A 187 23.41 -0.91 -4.25
CA TRP A 187 23.26 -2.35 -3.97
C TRP A 187 24.05 -3.24 -4.92
N ALA A 188 24.17 -2.88 -6.20
CA ALA A 188 25.04 -3.56 -7.14
C ALA A 188 26.51 -3.47 -6.67
N GLU A 189 26.91 -2.32 -6.11
CA GLU A 189 28.23 -2.10 -5.55
C GLU A 189 28.46 -2.87 -4.23
N MET A 190 27.41 -3.07 -3.39
CA MET A 190 27.48 -3.99 -2.24
C MET A 190 27.59 -5.47 -2.64
N ALA A 191 26.95 -5.89 -3.74
CA ALA A 191 27.03 -7.26 -4.27
C ALA A 191 28.34 -7.51 -5.06
N GLN A 192 28.90 -6.48 -5.70
CA GLN A 192 30.13 -6.56 -6.50
C GLN A 192 31.42 -6.37 -5.70
N ARG A 193 31.35 -5.93 -4.43
CA ARG A 193 32.53 -5.73 -3.56
C ARG A 193 33.32 -7.02 -3.26
N SER A 194 32.83 -8.18 -3.67
CA SER A 194 33.56 -9.45 -3.75
C SER A 194 33.72 -9.87 -5.22
N GLY A 195 34.60 -9.18 -5.94
CA GLY A 195 34.89 -9.41 -7.36
C GLY A 195 35.65 -10.72 -7.61
N VAL A 196 34.97 -11.86 -7.49
CA VAL A 196 35.45 -13.15 -8.01
C VAL A 196 34.48 -13.60 -9.10
N ASN A 197 34.99 -14.05 -10.24
CA ASN A 197 34.18 -14.62 -11.31
C ASN A 197 33.65 -16.00 -10.85
N HIS A 198 32.56 -16.00 -10.10
CA HIS A 198 31.97 -17.19 -9.49
C HIS A 198 31.41 -18.16 -10.54
N GLU A 199 31.16 -17.70 -11.77
CA GLU A 199 30.69 -18.57 -12.86
C GLU A 199 31.81 -19.50 -13.33
N ASP A 200 33.00 -18.95 -13.59
CA ASP A 200 34.20 -19.75 -13.90
C ASP A 200 34.59 -20.67 -12.74
N ARG A 201 34.47 -20.17 -11.50
CA ARG A 201 34.77 -20.92 -10.26
C ARG A 201 33.86 -22.14 -10.07
N VAL A 202 32.57 -22.01 -10.37
CA VAL A 202 31.61 -23.13 -10.28
C VAL A 202 31.97 -24.21 -11.29
N THR A 203 32.25 -23.83 -12.54
CA THR A 203 32.65 -24.78 -13.59
C THR A 203 33.98 -25.47 -13.26
N GLU A 204 34.94 -24.75 -12.69
CA GLU A 204 36.21 -25.31 -12.23
C GLU A 204 36.02 -26.33 -11.10
N LEU A 205 35.21 -26.01 -10.09
CA LEU A 205 34.92 -26.91 -8.96
C LEU A 205 34.14 -28.16 -9.40
N GLU A 206 33.18 -28.02 -10.32
CA GLU A 206 32.46 -29.16 -10.92
C GLU A 206 33.41 -30.10 -11.66
N GLY A 207 34.39 -29.55 -12.39
CA GLY A 207 35.44 -30.32 -13.05
C GLY A 207 36.32 -31.10 -12.07
N GLN A 208 36.78 -30.44 -11.00
CA GLN A 208 37.61 -31.07 -9.97
C GLN A 208 36.88 -32.19 -9.21
N ILE A 209 35.58 -32.01 -8.91
CA ILE A 209 34.75 -33.05 -8.28
C ILE A 209 34.60 -34.27 -9.21
N ALA A 210 34.39 -34.05 -10.51
CA ALA A 210 34.26 -35.14 -11.48
C ALA A 210 35.57 -35.94 -11.63
N GLU A 211 36.71 -35.27 -11.57
CA GLU A 211 38.04 -35.92 -11.57
C GLU A 211 38.24 -36.76 -10.31
N GLN A 212 37.87 -36.23 -9.13
CA GLN A 212 37.95 -36.94 -7.86
C GLN A 212 37.01 -38.16 -7.79
N ASP A 213 35.76 -38.02 -8.26
CA ASP A 213 34.80 -39.13 -8.31
C ASP A 213 35.28 -40.26 -9.24
N SER A 214 35.97 -39.91 -10.33
CA SER A 214 36.63 -40.87 -11.23
C SER A 214 37.79 -41.59 -10.55
N ALA A 215 38.64 -40.86 -9.80
CA ALA A 215 39.76 -41.42 -9.05
C ALA A 215 39.31 -42.35 -7.91
N ILE A 216 38.26 -41.97 -7.17
CA ILE A 216 37.64 -42.82 -6.13
C ILE A 216 37.12 -44.11 -6.76
N THR A 217 36.40 -44.02 -7.89
CA THR A 217 35.85 -45.20 -8.58
C THR A 217 36.97 -46.15 -9.03
N ALA A 218 38.04 -45.62 -9.63
CA ALA A 218 39.19 -46.41 -10.04
C ALA A 218 39.88 -47.10 -8.84
N ALA A 219 40.09 -46.38 -7.74
CA ALA A 219 40.71 -46.92 -6.53
C ALA A 219 39.86 -48.03 -5.87
N VAL A 220 38.54 -47.89 -5.85
CA VAL A 220 37.61 -48.91 -5.36
C VAL A 220 37.64 -50.18 -6.23
N VAL A 221 37.69 -50.03 -7.55
CA VAL A 221 37.80 -51.17 -8.49
C VAL A 221 39.14 -51.89 -8.34
N MET A 222 40.23 -51.16 -8.11
CA MET A 222 41.55 -51.75 -7.85
C MET A 222 41.60 -52.51 -6.52
N ALA A 223 41.02 -51.96 -5.46
CA ALA A 223 40.91 -52.63 -4.16
C ALA A 223 40.11 -53.95 -4.23
N ALA A 224 39.10 -54.02 -5.10
CA ALA A 224 38.32 -55.23 -5.33
C ALA A 224 39.10 -56.35 -6.05
N LYS A 225 40.16 -56.00 -6.79
CA LYS A 225 40.99 -56.95 -7.55
C LYS A 225 42.18 -57.49 -6.74
N GLU A 226 42.66 -56.74 -5.76
CA GLU A 226 43.83 -57.10 -4.94
C GLU A 226 43.50 -57.04 -3.43
N PRO A 227 43.02 -58.14 -2.84
CA PRO A 227 42.56 -58.19 -1.45
C PRO A 227 43.68 -57.91 -0.43
N ASP A 228 44.91 -58.29 -0.74
CA ASP A 228 46.06 -58.16 0.17
C ASP A 228 46.53 -56.70 0.31
N ALA A 229 46.21 -55.84 -0.67
CA ALA A 229 46.51 -54.41 -0.65
C ALA A 229 45.29 -53.55 -0.23
N ALA A 230 44.16 -54.18 0.12
CA ALA A 230 42.89 -53.50 0.39
C ALA A 230 43.00 -52.42 1.48
N ALA A 231 43.82 -52.62 2.51
CA ALA A 231 44.01 -51.63 3.58
C ALA A 231 44.68 -50.34 3.07
N ALA A 232 45.66 -50.45 2.17
CA ALA A 232 46.34 -49.30 1.58
C ALA A 232 45.41 -48.55 0.60
N PHE A 233 44.62 -49.28 -0.20
CA PHE A 233 43.63 -48.67 -1.07
C PHE A 233 42.50 -47.98 -0.29
N MET A 234 42.05 -48.55 0.84
CA MET A 234 41.04 -47.94 1.70
C MET A 234 41.51 -46.62 2.32
N ALA A 235 42.78 -46.52 2.72
CA ALA A 235 43.37 -45.28 3.20
C ALA A 235 43.45 -44.20 2.09
N ALA A 236 43.86 -44.59 0.88
CA ALA A 236 43.88 -43.68 -0.27
C ALA A 236 42.47 -43.21 -0.66
N VAL A 237 41.48 -44.11 -0.66
CA VAL A 237 40.07 -43.77 -0.90
C VAL A 237 39.52 -42.85 0.18
N SER A 238 39.96 -42.97 1.44
CA SER A 238 39.56 -42.05 2.52
C SER A 238 40.04 -40.62 2.25
N GLN A 239 41.30 -40.44 1.84
CA GLN A 239 41.84 -39.12 1.53
C GLN A 239 41.14 -38.47 0.33
N LEU A 240 40.86 -39.25 -0.73
CA LEU A 240 40.12 -38.75 -1.89
C LEU A 240 38.67 -38.37 -1.52
N LYS A 241 38.02 -39.11 -0.60
CA LYS A 241 36.69 -38.78 -0.10
C LYS A 241 36.66 -37.49 0.72
N GLU A 242 37.69 -37.22 1.53
CA GLU A 242 37.80 -35.99 2.30
C GLU A 242 37.97 -34.77 1.39
N GLU A 243 38.84 -34.86 0.38
CA GLU A 243 39.04 -33.76 -0.57
C GLU A 243 37.79 -33.53 -1.45
N ARG A 244 37.12 -34.59 -1.89
CA ARG A 244 35.83 -34.49 -2.58
C ARG A 244 34.75 -33.82 -1.73
N ALA A 245 34.69 -34.12 -0.43
CA ALA A 245 33.77 -33.46 0.49
C ALA A 245 34.08 -31.97 0.65
N ARG A 246 35.37 -31.61 0.71
CA ARG A 246 35.82 -30.21 0.77
C ARG A 246 35.46 -29.44 -0.49
N LEU A 247 35.68 -30.02 -1.67
CA LEU A 247 35.30 -29.42 -2.95
C LEU A 247 33.78 -29.26 -3.08
N GLY A 248 33.00 -30.24 -2.59
CA GLY A 248 31.54 -30.15 -2.53
C GLY A 248 31.04 -28.98 -1.70
N ALA A 249 31.62 -28.73 -0.52
CA ALA A 249 31.26 -27.60 0.33
C ALA A 249 31.56 -26.24 -0.35
N LEU A 250 32.69 -26.14 -1.05
CA LEU A 250 33.08 -24.95 -1.82
C LEU A 250 32.14 -24.71 -3.01
N LEU A 251 31.66 -25.77 -3.66
CA LEU A 251 30.70 -25.68 -4.76
C LEU A 251 29.33 -25.19 -4.27
N GLU A 252 28.83 -25.73 -3.15
CA GLU A 252 27.56 -25.29 -2.55
C GLU A 252 27.60 -23.80 -2.19
N GLU A 253 28.70 -23.33 -1.60
CA GLU A 253 28.91 -21.92 -1.29
C GLU A 253 28.93 -21.05 -2.56
N ALA A 254 29.64 -21.48 -3.61
CA ALA A 254 29.70 -20.75 -4.87
C ALA A 254 28.36 -20.72 -5.62
N GLN A 255 27.58 -21.81 -5.58
CA GLN A 255 26.26 -21.89 -6.18
C GLN A 255 25.22 -21.05 -5.41
N ALA A 256 25.28 -21.03 -4.08
CA ALA A 256 24.45 -20.15 -3.26
C ALA A 256 24.69 -18.67 -3.65
N TRP A 257 25.95 -18.27 -3.79
CA TRP A 257 26.32 -16.93 -4.26
C TRP A 257 25.83 -16.61 -5.68
N ARG A 258 25.94 -17.57 -6.62
CA ARG A 258 25.44 -17.40 -7.99
C ARG A 258 23.93 -17.14 -8.01
N THR A 259 23.16 -17.90 -7.25
CA THR A 259 21.70 -17.72 -7.17
C THR A 259 21.33 -16.39 -6.53
N GLU A 260 22.05 -15.96 -5.49
CA GLU A 260 21.85 -14.66 -4.85
C GLU A 260 22.17 -13.48 -5.79
N SER A 261 23.26 -13.59 -6.54
CA SER A 261 23.72 -12.59 -7.52
C SER A 261 22.81 -12.51 -8.75
N GLN A 262 22.36 -13.65 -9.30
CA GLN A 262 21.39 -13.68 -10.39
C GLN A 262 20.04 -13.13 -9.96
N ALA A 263 19.61 -13.45 -8.74
CA ALA A 263 18.41 -12.86 -8.17
C ALA A 263 18.57 -11.33 -7.99
N ALA A 264 19.77 -10.83 -7.64
CA ALA A 264 20.04 -9.39 -7.57
C ALA A 264 19.97 -8.71 -8.94
N GLY A 265 20.56 -9.31 -9.97
CA GLY A 265 20.50 -8.80 -11.34
C GLY A 265 19.11 -8.85 -11.98
N GLN A 266 18.29 -9.85 -11.62
CA GLN A 266 16.89 -9.90 -12.05
C GLN A 266 16.07 -8.80 -11.35
N ARG A 267 16.28 -8.59 -10.05
CA ARG A 267 15.62 -7.53 -9.27
C ARG A 267 15.87 -6.13 -9.84
N ALA A 268 17.10 -5.84 -10.30
CA ALA A 268 17.42 -4.56 -10.93
C ALA A 268 16.69 -4.35 -12.28
N ARG A 269 16.52 -5.42 -13.06
CA ARG A 269 15.80 -5.37 -14.35
C ARG A 269 14.29 -5.25 -14.17
N ASP A 270 13.73 -5.97 -13.20
CA ASP A 270 12.30 -5.89 -12.86
C ASP A 270 11.94 -4.49 -12.32
N LEU A 271 12.86 -3.88 -11.55
CA LEU A 271 12.74 -2.49 -11.10
C LEU A 271 12.70 -1.52 -12.29
N GLN A 272 13.61 -1.65 -13.25
CA GLN A 272 13.64 -0.81 -14.44
C GLN A 272 12.37 -0.98 -15.28
N ALA A 273 11.87 -2.21 -15.44
CA ALA A 273 10.64 -2.49 -16.17
C ALA A 273 9.39 -1.91 -15.46
N LEU A 274 9.32 -2.02 -14.12
CA LEU A 274 8.26 -1.40 -13.32
C LEU A 274 8.33 0.13 -13.40
N ALA A 275 9.52 0.73 -13.32
CA ALA A 275 9.70 2.18 -13.47
C ALA A 275 9.25 2.66 -14.86
N GLN A 276 9.57 1.92 -15.92
CA GLN A 276 9.17 2.23 -17.30
C GLN A 276 7.64 2.18 -17.46
N LEU A 277 6.98 1.11 -16.98
CA LEU A 277 5.52 0.95 -17.02
C LEU A 277 4.79 1.95 -16.13
N ALA A 278 5.40 2.33 -15.00
CA ALA A 278 4.86 3.30 -14.07
C ALA A 278 4.88 4.71 -14.69
N ARG A 279 5.94 5.12 -15.41
CA ARG A 279 6.04 6.45 -16.05
C ARG A 279 4.88 6.78 -16.98
N GLU A 280 4.28 5.79 -17.63
CA GLU A 280 3.15 5.99 -18.54
C GLU A 280 1.79 6.11 -17.83
N ARG A 281 1.68 5.73 -16.54
CA ARG A 281 0.39 5.62 -15.81
C ARG A 281 0.42 6.15 -14.36
N LEU A 282 1.54 6.72 -13.90
CA LEU A 282 1.82 7.09 -12.50
C LEU A 282 0.85 8.13 -11.95
N HIS A 283 0.57 9.18 -12.73
CA HIS A 283 -0.20 10.34 -12.27
C HIS A 283 -1.70 10.03 -12.06
N ASP A 284 -2.26 9.08 -12.82
CA ASP A 284 -3.69 8.73 -12.77
C ASP A 284 -4.00 7.49 -11.91
N MET A 285 -2.99 6.99 -11.17
CA MET A 285 -3.09 5.77 -10.40
C MET A 285 -4.06 5.90 -9.23
N GLN A 286 -4.95 4.92 -9.06
CA GLN A 286 -5.94 4.93 -7.97
C GLN A 286 -5.29 4.60 -6.61
N PRO A 287 -5.84 5.06 -5.48
CA PRO A 287 -5.27 4.82 -4.14
C PRO A 287 -5.12 3.33 -3.76
N GLY A 288 -5.79 2.42 -4.43
CA GLY A 288 -5.55 0.98 -4.27
C GLY A 288 -4.16 0.59 -4.79
N ASP A 289 -3.86 1.02 -6.01
CA ASP A 289 -2.65 0.66 -6.74
C ASP A 289 -1.43 1.45 -6.22
N GLN A 290 -1.64 2.72 -5.82
CA GLN A 290 -0.61 3.52 -5.14
C GLN A 290 -0.06 2.80 -3.90
N ALA A 291 -0.90 2.10 -3.15
CA ALA A 291 -0.49 1.38 -1.94
C ALA A 291 0.47 0.21 -2.22
N GLU A 292 0.40 -0.37 -3.43
CA GLU A 292 1.31 -1.44 -3.85
C GLU A 292 2.67 -0.87 -4.22
N VAL A 293 2.70 0.22 -5.00
CA VAL A 293 3.95 0.92 -5.34
C VAL A 293 4.65 1.46 -4.09
N LEU A 294 3.92 2.10 -3.18
CA LEU A 294 4.46 2.58 -1.91
C LEU A 294 4.95 1.44 -1.00
N ALA A 295 4.42 0.23 -1.16
CA ALA A 295 4.90 -0.95 -0.44
C ALA A 295 6.21 -1.49 -1.03
N LEU A 296 6.35 -1.49 -2.36
CA LEU A 296 7.59 -1.89 -3.03
C LEU A 296 8.74 -0.93 -2.71
N LEU A 297 8.44 0.36 -2.64
CA LEU A 297 9.38 1.44 -2.32
C LEU A 297 9.64 1.64 -0.82
N ASP A 298 9.11 0.76 0.06
CA ASP A 298 9.14 0.85 1.54
C ASP A 298 9.06 2.31 2.04
N VAL A 299 8.07 3.04 1.53
CA VAL A 299 8.00 4.48 1.77
C VAL A 299 7.65 4.75 3.23
N ARG A 300 8.48 5.56 3.87
CA ARG A 300 8.29 6.08 5.21
C ARG A 300 8.09 7.59 5.14
N VAL A 301 6.99 8.06 5.72
CA VAL A 301 6.67 9.50 5.80
C VAL A 301 6.72 9.94 7.25
N THR A 302 7.51 10.96 7.55
CA THR A 302 7.65 11.53 8.89
C THR A 302 7.09 12.96 8.91
N ILE A 303 6.18 13.24 9.85
CA ILE A 303 5.65 14.58 10.11
C ILE A 303 6.62 15.31 11.03
N LEU A 304 7.21 16.40 10.54
CA LEU A 304 8.26 17.15 11.24
C LEU A 304 7.72 18.30 12.12
N GLY A 305 6.46 18.69 11.96
CA GLY A 305 5.89 19.85 12.65
C GLY A 305 4.48 19.62 13.16
N GLU A 306 3.90 20.65 13.77
CA GLU A 306 2.51 20.62 14.19
C GLU A 306 1.60 20.48 12.98
N VAL A 307 0.60 19.59 13.08
CA VAL A 307 -0.45 19.48 12.08
C VAL A 307 -1.31 20.73 12.22
N PRO A 308 -1.30 21.64 11.24
CA PRO A 308 -2.06 22.88 11.36
C PRO A 308 -3.55 22.56 11.53
N THR A 309 -4.22 23.36 12.35
CA THR A 309 -5.66 23.25 12.56
C THR A 309 -6.38 23.39 11.23
N ARG A 310 -7.31 22.46 10.97
CA ARG A 310 -8.00 22.36 9.68
C ARG A 310 -8.61 23.70 9.29
N VAL A 311 -8.28 24.16 8.09
CA VAL A 311 -9.10 25.12 7.37
C VAL A 311 -10.39 24.39 7.00
N ARG A 312 -11.53 24.76 7.59
CA ARG A 312 -12.81 24.11 7.24
C ARG A 312 -13.11 24.38 5.78
N GLU A 313 -13.30 23.32 4.99
CA GLU A 313 -13.76 23.45 3.60
C GLU A 313 -15.20 24.01 3.51
N ASP A 314 -16.01 23.88 4.57
CA ASP A 314 -17.31 24.56 4.75
C ASP A 314 -17.24 25.94 5.40
N ASP A 315 -16.06 26.53 5.56
CA ASP A 315 -16.06 27.94 5.90
C ASP A 315 -16.78 28.72 4.80
N ARG A 316 -17.88 29.40 5.15
CA ARG A 316 -18.71 30.10 4.16
C ARG A 316 -17.93 31.21 3.45
N VAL A 317 -16.94 31.81 4.11
CA VAL A 317 -16.09 32.85 3.51
C VAL A 317 -15.13 32.23 2.49
N SER A 318 -14.23 31.35 2.93
CA SER A 318 -13.26 30.71 2.02
C SER A 318 -13.92 29.83 0.95
N GLY A 319 -15.04 29.18 1.29
CA GLY A 319 -15.85 28.37 0.38
C GLY A 319 -16.47 29.19 -0.74
N TRP A 320 -16.89 30.44 -0.49
CA TRP A 320 -17.43 31.34 -1.52
C TRP A 320 -16.40 31.68 -2.59
N PHE A 321 -15.15 31.95 -2.17
CA PHE A 321 -14.05 32.21 -3.10
C PHE A 321 -13.69 30.96 -3.91
N ARG A 322 -13.57 29.82 -3.22
CA ARG A 322 -13.21 28.53 -3.85
C ARG A 322 -14.25 28.11 -4.89
N SER A 323 -15.55 28.21 -4.59
CA SER A 323 -16.61 27.82 -5.53
C SER A 323 -16.66 28.69 -6.78
N ARG A 324 -16.02 29.86 -6.77
CA ARG A 324 -15.97 30.82 -7.87
C ARG A 324 -14.59 30.94 -8.52
N GLY A 325 -13.61 30.15 -8.07
CA GLY A 325 -12.23 30.22 -8.58
C GLY A 325 -11.57 31.59 -8.38
N ARG A 326 -11.98 32.34 -7.34
CA ARG A 326 -11.46 33.70 -7.06
C ARG A 326 -10.37 33.68 -6.00
N THR A 327 -9.46 34.64 -6.07
CA THR A 327 -8.42 34.94 -5.07
C THR A 327 -8.94 35.91 -4.00
N VAL A 328 -8.21 36.06 -2.88
CA VAL A 328 -8.61 36.97 -1.79
C VAL A 328 -7.95 38.34 -1.98
N PRO A 329 -8.71 39.45 -2.12
CA PRO A 329 -8.14 40.78 -2.33
C PRO A 329 -7.41 41.31 -1.08
N ASP A 330 -6.34 42.08 -1.30
CA ASP A 330 -5.64 42.82 -0.24
C ASP A 330 -6.33 44.18 -0.03
N LEU A 331 -6.89 44.39 1.17
CA LEU A 331 -7.64 45.58 1.53
C LEU A 331 -6.74 46.77 1.87
N THR A 332 -6.08 47.32 0.85
CA THR A 332 -5.37 48.61 0.93
C THR A 332 -6.35 49.77 1.08
N ASP A 333 -5.87 50.97 1.46
CA ASP A 333 -6.73 52.18 1.51
C ASP A 333 -7.41 52.47 0.17
N LYS A 334 -6.70 52.25 -0.94
CA LYS A 334 -7.25 52.40 -2.30
C LYS A 334 -8.35 51.39 -2.59
N ALA A 335 -8.15 50.13 -2.18
CA ALA A 335 -9.16 49.08 -2.31
C ALA A 335 -10.39 49.37 -1.45
N TRP A 336 -10.18 49.87 -0.23
CA TRP A 336 -11.25 50.27 0.68
C TRP A 336 -12.14 51.37 0.07
N ALA A 337 -11.54 52.38 -0.57
CA ALA A 337 -12.28 53.48 -1.20
C ALA A 337 -13.27 53.01 -2.29
N LEU A 338 -13.03 51.86 -2.93
CA LEU A 338 -13.95 51.29 -3.93
C LEU A 338 -15.22 50.72 -3.29
N VAL A 339 -15.10 50.08 -2.12
CA VAL A 339 -16.21 49.37 -1.45
C VAL A 339 -16.88 50.18 -0.34
N GLU A 340 -16.20 51.21 0.18
CA GLU A 340 -16.71 52.08 1.23
C GLU A 340 -18.12 52.63 0.96
N PRO A 341 -18.46 53.14 -0.25
CA PRO A 341 -19.77 53.73 -0.52
C PRO A 341 -20.94 52.75 -0.32
N ILE A 342 -20.74 51.47 -0.63
CA ILE A 342 -21.78 50.44 -0.51
C ILE A 342 -21.84 49.84 0.90
N LEU A 343 -20.72 49.85 1.64
CA LEU A 343 -20.63 49.25 2.97
C LEU A 343 -21.02 50.21 4.10
N VAL A 344 -20.78 51.52 3.92
CA VAL A 344 -21.05 52.57 4.91
C VAL A 344 -22.42 53.25 4.70
N ALA A 345 -23.18 52.86 3.67
CA ALA A 345 -24.51 53.38 3.41
C ALA A 345 -25.39 53.39 4.69
N PRO A 346 -26.10 54.49 4.99
CA PRO A 346 -26.82 54.65 6.24
C PRO A 346 -27.89 53.57 6.39
N ARG A 347 -27.77 52.76 7.45
CA ARG A 347 -28.73 51.72 7.83
C ARG A 347 -29.34 52.07 9.19
N PRO A 348 -30.62 51.74 9.43
CA PRO A 348 -31.22 51.92 10.75
C PRO A 348 -30.49 51.05 11.79
N GLY A 349 -30.03 51.69 12.88
CA GLY A 349 -29.28 51.07 13.98
C GLY A 349 -27.76 51.32 13.93
N ARG A 350 -27.12 51.46 15.10
CA ARG A 350 -25.66 51.66 15.20
C ARG A 350 -24.93 50.35 14.89
N PRO A 351 -24.04 50.30 13.87
CA PRO A 351 -23.19 49.13 13.67
C PRO A 351 -22.31 48.91 14.90
N THR A 352 -22.30 47.68 15.43
CA THR A 352 -21.44 47.30 16.56
C THR A 352 -19.97 47.16 16.21
N LEU A 353 -19.61 47.15 14.92
CA LEU A 353 -18.24 47.08 14.40
C LEU A 353 -18.11 47.96 13.16
N ALA A 354 -16.96 48.63 12.99
CA ALA A 354 -16.69 49.45 11.81
C ALA A 354 -16.70 48.58 10.53
N PRO A 355 -17.36 49.02 9.43
CA PRO A 355 -17.45 48.22 8.20
C PRO A 355 -16.09 47.81 7.61
N ARG A 356 -15.09 48.69 7.67
CA ARG A 356 -13.72 48.38 7.24
C ARG A 356 -13.09 47.26 8.05
N GLN A 357 -13.22 47.35 9.38
CA GLN A 357 -12.70 46.34 10.30
C GLN A 357 -13.39 44.98 10.08
N ALA A 358 -14.71 45.00 9.85
CA ALA A 358 -15.47 43.80 9.53
C ALA A 358 -15.00 43.15 8.22
N LEU A 359 -14.81 43.95 7.16
CA LEU A 359 -14.33 43.44 5.87
C LEU A 359 -12.90 42.90 5.97
N ASP A 360 -11.98 43.65 6.60
CA ASP A 360 -10.59 43.21 6.76
C ASP A 360 -10.50 41.90 7.58
N ALA A 361 -11.34 41.76 8.61
CA ALA A 361 -11.45 40.52 9.38
C ALA A 361 -11.92 39.32 8.53
N MET A 362 -12.92 39.52 7.67
CA MET A 362 -13.42 38.47 6.76
C MET A 362 -12.34 38.07 5.74
N LEU A 363 -11.63 39.05 5.17
CA LEU A 363 -10.54 38.81 4.22
C LEU A 363 -9.31 38.19 4.89
N HIS A 364 -8.98 38.59 6.13
CA HIS A 364 -7.96 37.93 6.95
C HIS A 364 -8.29 36.46 7.13
N LYS A 365 -9.51 36.16 7.57
CA LYS A 365 -9.99 34.79 7.74
C LYS A 365 -9.87 33.98 6.44
N ALA A 366 -10.24 34.56 5.30
CA ALA A 366 -10.13 33.91 4.00
C ALA A 366 -8.67 33.65 3.59
N ARG A 367 -7.76 34.60 3.88
CA ARG A 367 -6.31 34.48 3.60
C ARG A 367 -5.60 33.47 4.50
N THR A 368 -5.96 33.39 5.77
CA THR A 368 -5.28 32.52 6.74
C THR A 368 -5.95 31.15 6.90
N GLY A 369 -7.24 31.04 6.53
CA GLY A 369 -8.03 29.84 6.74
C GLY A 369 -8.40 29.59 8.20
N CYS A 370 -8.16 30.55 9.11
CA CYS A 370 -8.44 30.40 10.54
C CYS A 370 -9.94 30.20 10.80
N THR A 371 -10.31 29.60 11.95
CA THR A 371 -11.72 29.56 12.35
C THR A 371 -12.17 30.94 12.83
N TRP A 372 -13.49 31.16 12.93
CA TRP A 372 -14.00 32.41 13.54
C TRP A 372 -13.45 32.60 14.96
N ARG A 373 -13.30 31.52 15.74
CA ARG A 373 -12.81 31.59 17.13
C ARG A 373 -11.32 31.94 17.22
N ASP A 374 -10.55 31.67 16.17
CA ASP A 374 -9.11 31.92 16.11
C ASP A 374 -8.79 33.27 15.45
N LEU A 375 -9.81 34.08 15.14
CA LEU A 375 -9.63 35.40 14.57
C LEU A 375 -8.92 36.31 15.60
N PRO A 376 -7.85 37.04 15.21
CA PRO A 376 -7.14 37.93 16.14
C PRO A 376 -8.07 38.93 16.84
N GLU A 377 -7.86 39.15 18.14
CA GLU A 377 -8.71 40.05 18.96
C GLU A 377 -8.75 41.49 18.43
N ALA A 378 -7.71 41.92 17.70
CA ALA A 378 -7.65 43.23 17.03
C ALA A 378 -8.82 43.47 16.05
N TYR A 379 -9.43 42.41 15.53
CA TYR A 379 -10.60 42.48 14.65
C TYR A 379 -11.93 42.60 15.39
N GLY A 380 -11.91 42.54 16.73
CA GLY A 380 -13.09 42.59 17.57
C GLY A 380 -13.75 41.22 17.77
N PRO A 381 -14.93 41.19 18.43
CA PRO A 381 -15.60 39.93 18.77
C PRO A 381 -15.96 39.12 17.52
N PHE A 382 -15.45 37.89 17.41
CA PHE A 382 -15.67 37.04 16.24
C PHE A 382 -17.15 36.82 15.91
N GLY A 383 -18.02 36.78 16.94
CA GLY A 383 -19.46 36.62 16.75
C GLY A 383 -20.06 37.78 15.96
N THR A 384 -19.62 39.02 16.23
CA THR A 384 -20.06 40.22 15.52
C THR A 384 -19.60 40.21 14.05
N VAL A 385 -18.35 39.79 13.79
CA VAL A 385 -17.82 39.64 12.42
C VAL A 385 -18.58 38.55 11.66
N ALA A 386 -18.79 37.39 12.26
CA ALA A 386 -19.50 36.28 11.65
C ALA A 386 -20.96 36.65 11.31
N SER A 387 -21.65 37.35 12.22
CA SER A 387 -22.99 37.88 11.98
C SER A 387 -23.00 38.95 10.88
N ALA A 388 -21.99 39.81 10.79
CA ALA A 388 -21.87 40.80 9.71
C ALA A 388 -21.72 40.11 8.35
N PHE A 389 -20.83 39.12 8.24
CA PHE A 389 -20.65 38.33 7.02
C PHE A 389 -21.97 37.67 6.59
N ASN A 390 -22.66 37.02 7.54
CA ASN A 390 -23.93 36.39 7.24
C ASN A 390 -24.96 37.39 6.72
N ARG A 391 -25.07 38.59 7.30
CA ARG A 391 -25.97 39.63 6.79
C ARG A 391 -25.59 40.07 5.38
N TRP A 392 -24.31 40.36 5.14
CA TRP A 392 -23.82 40.83 3.84
C TRP A 392 -24.05 39.80 2.75
N HIS A 393 -23.72 38.54 3.02
CA HIS A 393 -23.93 37.42 2.10
C HIS A 393 -25.43 37.19 1.80
N HIS A 394 -26.33 37.28 2.78
CA HIS A 394 -27.76 37.10 2.49
C HIS A 394 -28.35 38.29 1.69
N SER A 395 -27.80 39.49 1.89
CA SER A 395 -28.24 40.70 1.17
C SER A 395 -27.65 40.87 -0.23
N GLY A 396 -26.70 40.03 -0.65
CA GLY A 396 -25.94 40.21 -1.90
C GLY A 396 -24.84 41.28 -1.83
N LEU A 397 -24.69 41.96 -0.69
CA LEU A 397 -23.68 43.01 -0.50
C LEU A 397 -22.26 42.45 -0.51
N TRP A 398 -22.07 41.21 -0.04
CA TRP A 398 -20.79 40.53 -0.09
C TRP A 398 -20.33 40.33 -1.54
N GLU A 399 -21.21 39.82 -2.40
CA GLU A 399 -20.97 39.64 -3.82
C GLU A 399 -20.60 40.97 -4.49
N GLN A 400 -21.38 42.02 -4.28
CA GLN A 400 -21.12 43.35 -4.83
C GLN A 400 -19.76 43.90 -4.39
N ALA A 401 -19.42 43.75 -3.11
CA ALA A 401 -18.12 44.19 -2.59
C ALA A 401 -16.96 43.39 -3.21
N MET A 402 -17.12 42.08 -3.40
CA MET A 402 -16.08 41.25 -4.03
C MET A 402 -15.93 41.51 -5.53
N ASP A 403 -17.00 41.92 -6.23
CA ASP A 403 -16.93 42.33 -7.64
C ASP A 403 -16.20 43.67 -7.82
N LEU A 404 -16.43 44.64 -6.93
CA LEU A 404 -15.68 45.91 -6.92
C LEU A 404 -14.19 45.73 -6.62
N LEU A 405 -13.82 44.63 -5.97
CA LEU A 405 -12.43 44.30 -5.62
C LEU A 405 -11.76 43.34 -6.61
N ALA A 406 -12.42 42.98 -7.72
CA ALA A 406 -11.91 41.95 -8.64
C ALA A 406 -10.53 42.29 -9.24
N ASP A 407 -10.28 43.57 -9.53
CA ASP A 407 -9.04 44.04 -10.16
C ASP A 407 -7.96 44.50 -9.16
N VAL A 408 -8.21 44.35 -7.86
CA VAL A 408 -7.26 44.73 -6.80
C VAL A 408 -6.21 43.63 -6.64
N PRO A 409 -4.94 43.96 -6.29
CA PRO A 409 -3.95 42.97 -5.90
C PRO A 409 -4.52 41.97 -4.89
N SER A 410 -4.34 40.69 -5.17
CA SER A 410 -4.96 39.60 -4.43
C SER A 410 -3.98 38.48 -4.18
N ARG A 411 -4.30 37.63 -3.21
CA ARG A 411 -3.50 36.46 -2.83
C ARG A 411 -4.28 35.18 -3.13
N PRO A 412 -3.60 34.10 -3.51
CA PRO A 412 -4.24 32.81 -3.63
C PRO A 412 -4.83 32.41 -2.28
N LEU A 413 -5.98 31.74 -2.29
CA LEU A 413 -6.51 31.13 -1.08
C LEU A 413 -5.50 30.09 -0.57
N PRO A 414 -5.32 29.98 0.76
CA PRO A 414 -4.64 28.81 1.29
C PRO A 414 -5.35 27.55 0.81
N GLY A 415 -4.57 26.52 0.45
CA GLY A 415 -5.12 25.21 0.11
C GLY A 415 -6.12 24.75 1.17
N SER A 416 -7.15 23.99 0.76
CA SER A 416 -8.22 23.53 1.67
C SER A 416 -7.68 22.76 2.88
N ILE A 417 -6.45 22.24 2.81
CA ILE A 417 -5.71 21.63 3.90
C ILE A 417 -4.28 22.19 3.89
N ALA A 418 -3.87 22.87 4.96
CA ALA A 418 -2.45 23.03 5.25
C ALA A 418 -1.91 21.67 5.74
N LEU A 419 -0.90 21.13 5.06
CA LEU A 419 -0.19 19.94 5.56
C LEU A 419 0.96 20.40 6.46
N PRO A 420 1.30 19.64 7.51
CA PRO A 420 2.52 19.90 8.26
C PRO A 420 3.75 19.76 7.34
N PRO A 421 4.94 20.25 7.72
CA PRO A 421 6.16 19.87 7.04
C PRO A 421 6.36 18.35 7.13
N LEU A 422 6.69 17.73 6.01
CA LEU A 422 6.82 16.28 5.84
C LEU A 422 8.22 15.95 5.33
N GLN A 423 8.73 14.81 5.75
CA GLN A 423 9.90 14.17 5.17
C GLN A 423 9.48 12.82 4.60
N VAL A 424 9.71 12.60 3.31
CA VAL A 424 9.45 11.34 2.63
C VAL A 424 10.78 10.63 2.40
N GLU A 425 10.91 9.44 2.98
CA GLU A 425 12.04 8.53 2.80
C GLU A 425 11.52 7.29 2.05
N GLY A 426 12.24 6.81 1.05
CA GLY A 426 11.92 5.57 0.33
C GLY A 426 13.12 4.63 0.33
N ARG A 427 12.86 3.34 0.56
CA ARG A 427 13.85 2.25 0.40
C ARG A 427 13.23 1.16 -0.44
N LEU A 428 13.85 0.74 -1.53
CA LEU A 428 13.32 -0.39 -2.29
C LEU A 428 13.54 -1.70 -1.52
N ASP A 429 12.47 -2.40 -1.10
CA ASP A 429 12.58 -3.74 -0.50
C ASP A 429 12.66 -4.81 -1.61
N PRO A 430 13.82 -5.45 -1.81
CA PRO A 430 14.03 -6.36 -2.94
C PRO A 430 13.23 -7.67 -2.84
N ARG A 431 12.64 -7.99 -1.68
CA ARG A 431 11.89 -9.24 -1.47
C ARG A 431 10.46 -9.20 -1.99
N LEU A 432 9.93 -8.01 -2.28
CA LEU A 432 8.53 -7.81 -2.68
C LEU A 432 8.31 -7.82 -4.21
N LEU A 433 9.38 -7.90 -5.01
CA LEU A 433 9.33 -7.85 -6.48
C LEU A 433 9.04 -9.20 -7.17
N ILE A 434 8.80 -10.27 -6.40
CA ILE A 434 8.45 -11.56 -6.99
C ILE A 434 6.96 -11.56 -7.34
N ASP A 435 6.62 -11.30 -8.60
CA ASP A 435 5.63 -12.02 -9.43
C ASP A 435 5.06 -11.15 -10.56
N THR A 436 5.82 -10.99 -11.66
CA THR A 436 5.26 -10.61 -12.97
C THR A 436 6.03 -11.31 -14.10
N GLN A 437 5.84 -12.62 -14.27
CA GLN A 437 6.08 -13.24 -15.57
C GLN A 437 4.76 -13.33 -16.34
N ALA A 438 4.49 -12.29 -17.14
CA ALA A 438 3.64 -12.39 -18.31
C ALA A 438 4.45 -11.83 -19.49
N THR A 439 5.27 -12.69 -20.08
CA THR A 439 5.96 -12.42 -21.33
C THR A 439 4.91 -12.16 -22.43
N PRO A 440 4.98 -11.05 -23.19
CA PRO A 440 4.23 -10.93 -24.44
C PRO A 440 4.89 -11.85 -25.47
N GLY A 441 4.35 -13.06 -25.60
CA GLY A 441 4.77 -14.02 -26.62
C GLY A 441 4.27 -13.60 -28.01
N ASP A 442 5.22 -13.14 -28.82
CA ASP A 442 5.40 -13.42 -30.24
C ASP A 442 4.14 -13.49 -31.13
N ASN A 443 3.91 -12.38 -31.84
CA ASN A 443 2.88 -12.19 -32.85
C ASN A 443 3.30 -12.94 -34.14
N ARG A 444 3.01 -14.24 -34.24
CA ARG A 444 3.18 -14.99 -35.50
C ARG A 444 1.94 -14.88 -36.38
N SER A 445 2.09 -14.06 -37.41
CA SER A 445 1.56 -14.21 -38.79
C SER A 445 0.25 -14.97 -38.99
N TRP A 446 -0.81 -14.25 -39.35
CA TRP A 446 -1.85 -14.78 -40.23
C TRP A 446 -1.79 -14.02 -41.55
N GLN A 447 -1.23 -14.67 -42.58
CA GLN A 447 -1.43 -14.30 -43.97
C GLN A 447 -2.90 -14.56 -44.32
N HIS A 448 -3.56 -13.56 -44.89
CA HIS A 448 -4.77 -13.76 -45.67
C HIS A 448 -4.39 -14.47 -46.96
N ASP A 449 -5.04 -15.59 -47.25
CA ASP A 449 -5.32 -15.98 -48.62
C ASP A 449 -6.68 -16.69 -48.71
N ARG A 450 -7.54 -16.05 -49.51
CA ARG A 450 -8.88 -16.40 -50.02
C ARG A 450 -10.10 -16.25 -49.11
#